data_AF-X8CCK3-F1
#
_entry.id   AF-X8CCK3-F1
#
_cell.length_a   1.000
_cell.length_b   1.000
_cell.length_c   1.000
_cell.angle_alpha   90.00
_cell.angle_beta   90.00
_cell.angle_gamma   90.00
#
_symmetry.space_group_name_H-M   'P 1'
#
loop_
_entity.id
_entity.type
_entity.pdbx_description
1 polymer ?
#
loop_
_entity_poly.entity_id
_entity_poly.type
_entity_poly.pdbx_seq_one_letter_code
_entity_poly.pdbx_strand_id
1 'polypeptide(L)'
;MLHALGFDAFGLPAEQYAVQTGTHPRTRTEANVVNFRRQLGRLGLGHDSRRSFSTTDVEFYKWTQWIFLQIYNAWFDTAANKARPIAELVAEFDSGARRLEDGRDWAAPVGGGAGRRDR
;
A
#
# COMPACT_ATOMS: atom_id res chain seq x y z
N MET A 1 -11.88 -26.47 -12.10
CA MET A 1 -10.60 -26.25 -11.39
C MET A 1 -9.99 -24.96 -11.93
N LEU A 2 -9.65 -23.99 -11.07
CA LEU A 2 -9.12 -22.67 -11.47
C LEU A 2 -7.62 -22.60 -11.13
N HIS A 3 -6.76 -22.47 -12.13
CA HIS A 3 -5.30 -22.29 -11.96
C HIS A 3 -4.88 -20.92 -12.47
N ALA A 4 -4.68 -19.96 -11.57
CA ALA A 4 -4.09 -18.66 -11.86
C ALA A 4 -2.60 -18.65 -11.50
N LEU A 5 -1.79 -17.99 -12.32
CA LEU A 5 -0.36 -17.79 -12.09
C LEU A 5 -0.12 -16.28 -11.93
N GLY A 6 0.37 -15.85 -10.78
CA GLY A 6 0.74 -14.46 -10.50
C GLY A 6 2.25 -14.33 -10.38
N PHE A 7 2.82 -13.26 -10.95
CA PHE A 7 4.23 -12.93 -10.76
C PHE A 7 4.36 -11.85 -9.69
N ASP A 8 4.99 -12.19 -8.56
CA ASP A 8 5.36 -11.22 -7.54
C ASP A 8 6.68 -10.53 -7.95
N ALA A 9 6.56 -9.38 -8.60
CA ALA A 9 7.66 -8.69 -9.26
C ALA A 9 8.03 -7.34 -8.61
N PHE A 10 7.46 -7.03 -7.44
CA PHE A 10 7.88 -5.93 -6.58
C PHE A 10 8.66 -6.47 -5.37
N GLY A 11 9.57 -5.65 -4.83
CA GLY A 11 10.30 -5.95 -3.59
C GLY A 11 11.82 -6.09 -3.74
N LEU A 12 12.48 -6.10 -2.59
CA LEU A 12 13.94 -6.12 -2.40
C LEU A 12 14.71 -7.11 -3.30
N PRO A 13 14.22 -8.33 -3.60
CA PRO A 13 14.96 -9.27 -4.46
C PRO A 13 15.15 -8.78 -5.90
N ALA A 14 14.14 -8.11 -6.48
CA ALA A 14 14.21 -7.58 -7.84
C ALA A 14 15.15 -6.36 -7.91
N GLU A 15 15.12 -5.52 -6.88
CA GLU A 15 16.00 -4.35 -6.75
C GLU A 15 17.46 -4.73 -6.51
N GLN A 16 17.72 -5.68 -5.60
CA GLN A 16 19.08 -6.16 -5.31
C GLN A 16 19.74 -6.80 -6.53
N TYR A 17 18.97 -7.52 -7.36
CA TYR A 17 19.47 -8.10 -8.59
C TYR A 17 19.80 -7.05 -9.66
N ALA A 18 18.97 -6.01 -9.79
CA ALA A 18 19.23 -4.89 -10.70
C ALA A 18 20.48 -4.11 -10.31
N VAL A 19 20.70 -3.89 -9.01
CA VAL A 19 21.91 -3.24 -8.47
C VAL A 19 23.17 -4.06 -8.79
N GLN A 20 23.12 -5.39 -8.68
CA GLN A 20 24.28 -6.26 -8.95
C GLN A 20 24.61 -6.43 -10.45
N THR A 21 23.63 -6.27 -11.33
CA THR A 21 23.79 -6.57 -12.77
C THR A 21 23.77 -5.33 -13.68
N GLY A 22 23.53 -4.13 -13.13
CA GLY A 22 23.47 -2.87 -13.87
C GLY A 22 22.34 -2.79 -14.90
N THR A 23 21.43 -3.77 -14.92
CA THR A 23 20.36 -3.89 -15.92
C THR A 23 19.05 -3.38 -15.33
N HIS A 24 18.32 -2.54 -16.07
CA HIS A 24 17.07 -1.95 -15.61
C HIS A 24 16.07 -3.06 -15.17
N PRO A 25 15.49 -2.97 -13.95
CA PRO A 25 14.72 -4.07 -13.33
C PRO A 25 13.60 -4.60 -14.23
N ARG A 26 12.90 -3.69 -14.92
CA ARG A 26 11.79 -4.01 -15.84
C ARG A 26 12.21 -4.96 -16.98
N THR A 27 13.34 -4.69 -17.64
CA THR A 27 13.82 -5.48 -18.79
C THR A 27 14.15 -6.91 -18.39
N ARG A 28 14.71 -7.09 -17.20
CA ARG A 28 15.03 -8.41 -16.65
C ARG A 28 13.79 -9.18 -16.21
N THR A 29 12.83 -8.51 -15.56
CA THR A 29 11.56 -9.12 -15.17
C THR A 29 10.80 -9.63 -16.40
N GLU A 30 10.73 -8.84 -17.47
CA GLU A 30 10.09 -9.24 -18.73
C GLU A 30 10.78 -10.45 -19.38
N ALA A 31 12.12 -10.45 -19.45
CA ALA A 31 12.89 -11.57 -20.00
C ALA A 31 12.73 -12.87 -19.17
N ASN A 32 12.66 -12.75 -17.84
CA ASN A 32 12.43 -13.88 -16.94
C ASN A 32 11.01 -14.43 -17.10
N VAL A 33 9.99 -13.57 -17.19
CA VAL A 33 8.60 -13.98 -17.42
C VAL A 33 8.46 -14.74 -18.75
N VAL A 34 9.13 -14.30 -19.82
CA VAL A 34 9.15 -15.01 -21.12
C VAL A 34 9.81 -16.39 -21.01
N ASN A 35 10.96 -16.48 -20.32
CA ASN A 35 11.65 -17.74 -20.12
C ASN A 35 10.84 -18.73 -19.26
N PHE A 36 10.21 -18.27 -18.19
CA PHE A 36 9.34 -19.09 -17.34
C PHE A 36 8.10 -19.58 -18.09
N ARG A 37 7.44 -18.73 -18.88
CA ARG A 37 6.31 -19.13 -19.75
C ARG A 37 6.73 -20.21 -20.75
N ARG A 38 7.91 -20.10 -21.35
CA ARG A 38 8.46 -21.11 -22.25
C ARG A 38 8.74 -22.43 -21.54
N GLN A 39 9.30 -22.39 -20.32
CA GLN A 39 9.60 -23.58 -19.53
C GLN A 39 8.31 -24.29 -19.06
N LEU A 40 7.32 -23.54 -18.59
CA LEU A 40 6.01 -24.08 -18.19
C LEU A 40 5.27 -24.72 -19.37
N GLY A 41 5.31 -24.11 -20.55
CA GLY A 41 4.74 -24.70 -21.77
C GLY A 41 5.38 -26.03 -22.18
N ARG A 42 6.68 -26.21 -21.91
CA ARG A 42 7.40 -27.48 -22.19
C ARG A 42 7.04 -28.60 -21.21
N LEU A 43 6.53 -28.28 -20.03
CA LEU A 43 6.09 -29.25 -19.03
C LEU A 43 4.64 -29.72 -19.25
N GLY A 44 3.97 -29.28 -20.33
CA GLY A 44 2.59 -29.68 -20.64
C GLY A 44 1.54 -29.08 -19.71
N LEU A 45 1.94 -28.11 -18.86
CA LEU A 45 1.03 -27.37 -18.01
C LEU A 45 0.31 -26.32 -18.86
N GLY A 46 -0.86 -26.69 -19.40
CA GLY A 46 -1.73 -25.81 -20.15
C GLY A 46 -2.20 -24.64 -19.29
N HIS A 47 -1.43 -23.55 -19.27
CA HIS A 47 -1.80 -22.33 -18.57
C HIS A 47 -2.70 -21.46 -19.44
N ASP A 48 -3.86 -21.07 -18.92
CA ASP A 48 -4.73 -20.06 -19.52
C ASP A 48 -4.07 -18.68 -19.36
N SER A 49 -3.41 -18.23 -20.42
CA SER A 49 -2.71 -16.93 -20.48
C SER A 49 -3.62 -15.74 -20.17
N ARG A 50 -4.95 -15.89 -20.33
CA ARG A 50 -5.94 -14.83 -20.08
C ARG A 50 -6.16 -14.55 -18.60
N ARG A 51 -5.64 -15.38 -17.70
CA ARG A 51 -5.80 -15.25 -16.24
C ARG A 51 -4.47 -15.15 -15.49
N SER A 52 -3.39 -14.80 -16.20
CA SER A 52 -2.09 -14.45 -15.59
C SER A 52 -1.96 -12.93 -15.46
N PHE A 53 -1.51 -12.45 -14.29
CA PHE A 53 -1.26 -11.03 -14.04
C PHE A 53 0.09 -10.84 -13.32
N SER A 54 0.76 -9.71 -13.54
CA SER A 54 1.99 -9.33 -12.83
C SER A 54 1.70 -8.21 -11.84
N THR A 55 2.30 -8.23 -10.65
CA THR A 55 2.11 -7.15 -9.67
C THR A 55 2.67 -5.81 -10.13
N THR A 56 3.55 -5.81 -11.14
CA THR A 56 4.11 -4.62 -11.80
C THR A 56 3.21 -3.99 -12.86
N ASP A 57 2.11 -4.66 -13.24
CA ASP A 57 1.21 -4.14 -14.26
C ASP A 57 0.42 -2.94 -13.69
N VAL A 58 0.30 -1.86 -14.48
CA VAL A 58 -0.45 -0.66 -14.09
C VAL A 58 -1.89 -0.99 -13.72
N GLU A 59 -2.48 -1.93 -14.45
CA GLU A 59 -3.83 -2.44 -14.21
C GLU A 59 -3.96 -3.18 -12.87
N PHE A 60 -2.85 -3.62 -12.27
CA PHE A 60 -2.82 -4.29 -10.97
C PHE A 60 -2.54 -3.30 -9.84
N TYR A 61 -1.42 -2.57 -9.88
CA TYR A 61 -1.02 -1.73 -8.74
C TYR A 61 -1.96 -0.53 -8.49
N LYS A 62 -2.79 -0.13 -9.46
CA LYS A 62 -3.85 0.87 -9.26
C LYS A 62 -4.82 0.47 -8.14
N TRP A 63 -5.08 -0.83 -7.97
CA TRP A 63 -5.94 -1.33 -6.91
C TRP A 63 -5.22 -1.27 -5.55
N THR A 64 -3.93 -1.56 -5.51
CA THR A 64 -3.12 -1.36 -4.30
C THR A 64 -3.11 0.10 -3.86
N GLN A 65 -2.94 1.03 -4.81
CA GLN A 65 -3.03 2.47 -4.54
C GLN A 65 -4.42 2.87 -4.04
N TRP A 66 -5.47 2.36 -4.66
CA TRP A 66 -6.84 2.61 -4.24
C TRP A 66 -7.12 2.11 -2.82
N ILE A 67 -6.71 0.88 -2.49
CA ILE A 67 -6.83 0.31 -1.13
C ILE A 67 -6.05 1.15 -0.12
N PHE A 68 -4.83 1.57 -0.46
CA PHE A 68 -4.04 2.46 0.40
C PHE A 68 -4.79 3.75 0.71
N LEU A 69 -5.42 4.38 -0.29
CA LEU A 69 -6.22 5.59 -0.06
C LEU A 69 -7.45 5.33 0.82
N GLN A 70 -8.07 4.15 0.74
CA GLN A 70 -9.19 3.82 1.63
C GLN A 70 -8.72 3.74 3.09
N ILE A 71 -7.57 3.10 3.33
CA ILE A 71 -7.00 2.94 4.68
C ILE A 71 -6.46 4.27 5.21
N TYR A 72 -5.73 5.02 4.37
CA TYR A 72 -5.13 6.30 4.73
C TYR A 72 -6.17 7.36 5.10
N ASN A 73 -7.33 7.36 4.43
CA ASN A 73 -8.43 8.28 4.70
C ASN A 73 -9.42 7.75 5.76
N ALA A 74 -9.01 6.77 6.57
CA ALA A 74 -9.82 6.21 7.64
C ALA A 74 -9.08 6.26 8.99
N TRP A 75 -9.86 6.22 10.07
CA TRP A 75 -9.38 6.04 11.43
C TRP A 75 -10.13 4.87 12.08
N PHE A 76 -9.52 4.23 13.07
CA PHE A 76 -10.17 3.16 13.80
C PHE A 76 -10.93 3.72 15.00
N ASP A 77 -12.27 3.61 14.97
CA ASP A 77 -13.13 3.98 16.07
C ASP A 77 -13.24 2.80 17.04
N THR A 78 -12.62 2.96 18.21
CA THR A 78 -12.61 1.95 19.27
C THR A 78 -13.99 1.75 19.91
N ALA A 79 -14.84 2.77 19.93
CA ALA A 79 -16.19 2.68 20.49
C ALA A 79 -17.13 1.94 19.53
N ALA A 80 -17.00 2.20 18.24
CA ALA A 80 -17.78 1.51 17.20
C ALA A 80 -17.14 0.19 16.71
N ASN A 81 -15.92 -0.11 17.17
CA ASN A 81 -15.09 -1.26 16.78
C ASN A 81 -14.96 -1.45 15.25
N LYS A 82 -14.74 -0.35 14.53
CA LYS A 82 -14.65 -0.36 13.06
C LYS A 82 -13.85 0.83 12.53
N ALA A 83 -13.36 0.71 11.29
CA ALA A 83 -12.81 1.85 10.56
C ALA A 83 -13.93 2.81 10.12
N ARG A 84 -13.72 4.11 10.29
CA ARG A 84 -14.60 5.20 9.84
C ARG A 84 -13.80 6.22 9.03
N PRO A 85 -14.42 7.00 8.13
CA PRO A 85 -13.74 8.06 7.40
C PRO A 85 -13.08 9.09 8.34
N ILE A 86 -11.86 9.52 8.03
CA ILE A 86 -11.12 10.53 8.82
C ILE A 86 -11.84 11.89 8.86
N ALA A 87 -12.65 12.20 7.84
CA ALA A 87 -13.46 13.41 7.81
C ALA A 87 -14.48 13.47 8.95
N GLU A 88 -15.03 12.32 9.38
CA GLU A 88 -15.92 12.26 10.54
C GLU A 88 -15.16 12.58 11.83
N LEU A 89 -13.91 12.12 11.96
CA LEU A 89 -13.07 12.42 13.11
C LEU A 89 -12.77 13.92 13.21
N VAL A 90 -12.41 14.55 12.09
CA VAL A 90 -12.15 16.00 12.01
C VAL A 90 -13.40 16.78 12.43
N ALA A 91 -14.58 16.41 11.91
CA ALA A 91 -15.85 17.06 12.29
C ALA A 91 -16.21 16.86 13.77
N GLU A 92 -15.92 15.70 14.35
CA GLU A 92 -16.10 15.45 15.79
C GLU A 92 -15.22 16.37 16.65
N PHE A 93 -13.98 16.64 16.23
CA PHE A 93 -13.10 17.59 16.92
C PHE A 93 -13.51 19.05 16.71
N ASP A 94 -13.85 19.44 15.47
CA ASP A 94 -14.27 20.81 15.14
C ASP A 94 -15.57 21.21 15.86
N SER A 95 -16.50 20.27 16.03
CA SER A 95 -17.74 20.48 16.79
C SER A 95 -17.55 20.41 18.31
N GLY A 96 -16.39 19.96 18.78
CA GLY A 96 -16.11 19.72 20.19
C GLY A 96 -16.78 18.48 20.78
N ALA A 97 -17.43 17.64 19.96
CA ALA A 97 -18.00 16.36 20.36
C ALA A 97 -16.92 15.37 20.85
N ARG A 98 -15.70 15.50 20.32
CA ARG A 98 -14.51 14.77 20.75
C ARG A 98 -13.43 15.76 21.20
N ARG A 99 -12.65 15.37 22.21
CA ARG A 99 -11.48 16.12 22.72
C ARG A 99 -10.25 15.22 22.75
N LEU A 100 -9.07 15.84 22.63
CA LEU A 100 -7.81 15.12 22.75
C LEU A 100 -7.63 14.63 24.19
N GLU A 101 -7.17 13.39 24.35
CA GLU A 101 -7.00 12.76 25.67
C GLU A 101 -5.95 13.48 26.54
N ASP A 102 -4.97 14.11 25.90
CA ASP A 102 -3.92 14.89 26.55
C ASP A 102 -4.34 16.33 26.90
N GLY A 103 -5.62 16.67 26.68
CA GLY A 103 -6.18 17.98 27.02
C GLY A 103 -5.73 19.13 26.12
N ARG A 104 -4.96 18.86 25.05
CA ARG A 104 -4.61 19.88 24.06
C ARG A 104 -5.86 20.32 23.31
N ASP A 105 -5.86 21.58 22.90
CA ASP A 105 -6.87 22.09 21.99
C ASP A 105 -6.54 21.64 20.56
N TRP A 106 -7.54 21.03 19.90
CA TRP A 106 -7.45 20.60 18.50
C TRP A 106 -7.13 21.78 17.56
N ALA A 107 -7.65 22.98 17.87
CA ALA A 107 -7.44 24.18 17.07
C ALA A 107 -6.10 24.88 17.37
N ALA A 108 -5.37 24.46 18.41
CA ALA A 108 -4.11 25.11 18.77
C ALA A 108 -2.96 24.65 17.86
N PRO A 109 -2.09 25.58 17.41
CA PRO A 109 -0.95 25.22 16.58
C PRO A 109 0.00 24.27 17.34
N VAL A 110 0.43 23.21 16.64
CA VAL A 110 1.36 22.20 17.17
C VAL A 110 2.76 22.83 17.26
N GLY A 111 3.06 23.48 18.39
CA GLY A 111 4.37 24.10 18.62
C GLY A 111 4.35 25.35 19.50
N GLY A 112 3.85 25.25 20.74
CA GLY A 112 3.86 26.33 21.72
C GLY A 112 4.20 25.83 23.11
N GLY A 113 5.44 25.38 23.32
CA GLY A 113 5.94 25.09 24.67
C GLY A 113 5.99 26.37 25.49
N ALA A 114 5.00 26.61 26.34
CA ALA A 114 5.03 27.66 27.35
C ALA A 114 5.94 27.24 28.52
N GLY A 115 7.24 27.11 28.24
CA GLY A 115 8.28 27.19 29.27
C GLY A 115 8.45 28.65 29.66
N ARG A 116 7.58 29.19 30.51
CA ARG A 116 7.84 30.46 31.21
C ARG A 116 8.13 30.16 32.66
N ARG A 117 9.43 30.21 32.98
CA ARG A 117 10.01 30.21 34.32
C ARG A 117 9.27 31.23 35.17
N ASP A 118 8.60 30.77 36.22
CA ASP A 118 8.29 31.65 37.35
C ASP A 118 9.53 31.77 38.23
N ARG A 119 9.69 32.97 38.79
CA ARG A 119 10.87 33.44 39.52
C ARG A 119 11.04 32.76 40.87
#